data_AF-A0A554K432-F1
#
_entry.id   AF-A0A554K432-F1
#
_cell.length_a   1.000
_cell.length_b   1.000
_cell.length_c   1.000
_cell.angle_alpha   90.00
_cell.angle_beta   90.00
_cell.angle_gamma   90.00
#
_symmetry.space_group_name_H-M   'P 1'
#
loop_
_entity.id
_entity.type
_entity.pdbx_description
1 polymer ?
#
loop_
_entity_poly.entity_id
_entity_poly.type
_entity_poly.pdbx_seq_one_letter_code
_entity_poly.pdbx_strand_id
1 'polypeptide(L)'
;MGEIEISMHKLKQKYIAGTKAVVGENAKEANTYMHWMLGKKFIVYPDVFSQKYFTDTEFFAKEIKVTQGEKFLEIGPGTGIISVFAALQGAKRVVAIDINPSAVKNTKINAKLHAVSHRVKVYQGDVYAPLERSDRFDTIFWNTPFGYIKHSNISMLERAVFDPHYKSTKKFVEEAKEHLKKNGRLLIGFSTTLGHFSILKKLLVSANFKIIKLIAETRSFETHPVKFQLYEAKL
;
A
#
# COMPACT_ATOMS: atom_id res chain seq x y z
N MET A 1 24.52 -9.90 -22.73
CA MET A 1 23.40 -9.96 -21.76
C MET A 1 23.86 -9.87 -20.30
N GLY A 2 25.02 -10.42 -19.90
CA GLY A 2 25.43 -10.46 -18.48
C GLY A 2 25.77 -9.13 -17.79
N GLU A 3 26.42 -8.17 -18.45
CA GLU A 3 26.87 -6.93 -17.79
C GLU A 3 25.71 -5.99 -17.41
N ILE A 4 24.68 -5.90 -18.25
CA ILE A 4 23.48 -5.08 -17.99
C ILE A 4 22.69 -5.63 -16.79
N GLU A 5 22.54 -6.95 -16.70
CA GLU A 5 21.86 -7.60 -15.57
C GLU A 5 22.62 -7.42 -14.26
N ILE A 6 23.96 -7.54 -14.28
CA ILE A 6 24.81 -7.28 -13.12
C ILE A 6 24.70 -5.81 -12.67
N SER A 7 24.69 -4.87 -13.61
CA SER A 7 24.52 -3.44 -13.33
C SER A 7 23.16 -3.13 -12.70
N MET A 8 22.08 -3.67 -13.26
CA MET A 8 20.72 -3.52 -12.72
C MET A 8 20.56 -4.16 -11.34
N HIS A 9 21.19 -5.32 -11.12
CA HIS A 9 21.18 -5.97 -9.80
C HIS A 9 21.87 -5.09 -8.75
N LYS A 10 23.07 -4.59 -9.04
CA LYS A 10 23.82 -3.69 -8.14
C LYS A 10 23.04 -2.42 -7.85
N LEU A 11 22.41 -1.83 -8.86
CA LEU A 11 21.57 -0.64 -8.69
C LEU A 11 20.39 -0.90 -7.76
N LYS A 12 19.70 -2.03 -7.91
CA LYS A 12 18.59 -2.39 -7.00
C LYS A 12 19.04 -2.58 -5.55
N GLN A 13 20.21 -3.18 -5.33
CA GLN A 13 20.76 -3.29 -3.97
C GLN A 13 21.04 -1.92 -3.34
N LYS A 14 21.51 -0.94 -4.14
CA LYS A 14 21.66 0.45 -3.67
C LYS A 14 20.33 1.07 -3.27
N TYR A 15 19.28 0.89 -4.08
CA TYR A 15 17.94 1.38 -3.72
C TYR A 15 17.42 0.72 -2.44
N ILE A 16 17.56 -0.60 -2.29
CA ILE A 16 17.16 -1.32 -1.06
C ILE A 16 17.89 -0.75 0.16
N ALA A 17 19.21 -0.54 0.07
CA ALA A 17 20.00 0.01 1.15
C ALA A 17 19.59 1.46 1.50
N GLY A 18 19.38 2.31 0.50
CA GLY A 18 18.91 3.69 0.68
C GLY A 18 17.53 3.73 1.33
N THR A 19 16.60 2.90 0.87
CA THR A 19 15.27 2.78 1.45
C THR A 19 15.32 2.29 2.90
N LYS A 20 16.19 1.32 3.22
CA LYS A 20 16.40 0.88 4.62
C LYS A 20 16.91 2.01 5.51
N ALA A 21 17.81 2.86 5.01
CA ALA A 21 18.30 4.02 5.75
C ALA A 21 17.16 5.01 6.04
N VAL A 22 16.30 5.30 5.06
CA VAL A 22 15.12 6.17 5.25
C VAL A 22 14.12 5.57 6.25
N VAL A 23 13.87 4.25 6.19
CA VAL A 23 13.08 3.55 7.22
C VAL A 23 13.71 3.71 8.61
N GLY A 24 15.04 3.64 8.70
CA GLY A 24 15.78 3.90 9.94
C GLY A 24 15.59 5.33 10.47
N GLU A 25 15.51 6.34 9.61
CA GLU A 25 15.17 7.71 10.02
C GLU A 25 13.72 7.82 10.49
N ASN A 26 12.76 7.19 9.81
CA ASN A 26 11.37 7.12 10.27
C ASN A 26 11.27 6.45 11.64
N ALA A 27 12.06 5.41 11.91
CA ALA A 27 12.06 4.69 13.19
C ALA A 27 12.55 5.55 14.37
N LYS A 28 13.27 6.66 14.11
CA LYS A 28 13.70 7.60 15.17
C LYS A 28 12.58 8.54 15.63
N GLU A 29 11.46 8.58 14.92
CA GLU A 29 10.32 9.43 15.29
C GLU A 29 9.63 8.88 16.55
N ALA A 30 10.00 9.44 17.71
CA ALA A 30 9.45 9.03 19.00
C ALA A 30 8.11 9.70 19.35
N ASN A 31 7.75 10.79 18.66
CA ASN A 31 6.59 11.60 18.99
C ASN A 31 5.53 11.57 17.89
N THR A 32 4.27 11.73 18.31
CA THR A 32 3.17 11.98 17.36
C THR A 32 3.29 13.40 16.80
N TYR A 33 3.06 13.56 15.50
CA TYR A 33 3.03 14.87 14.84
C TYR A 33 1.92 14.96 13.80
N MET A 34 1.76 16.15 13.23
CA MET A 34 0.83 16.40 12.14
C MET A 34 1.56 16.51 10.81
N HIS A 35 0.96 15.97 9.76
CA HIS A 35 1.42 16.08 8.38
C HIS A 35 0.29 16.59 7.48
N TRP A 36 0.62 17.47 6.54
CA TRP A 36 -0.34 17.99 5.57
C TRP A 36 -0.34 17.15 4.31
N MET A 37 -1.52 16.72 3.88
CA MET A 37 -1.71 15.93 2.67
C MET A 37 -2.92 16.46 1.91
N LEU A 38 -2.71 16.93 0.67
CA LEU A 38 -3.77 17.45 -0.21
C LEU A 38 -4.71 18.46 0.48
N GLY A 39 -4.14 19.42 1.22
CA GLY A 39 -4.90 20.46 1.92
C GLY A 39 -5.61 19.98 3.20
N LYS A 40 -5.33 18.77 3.69
CA LYS A 40 -5.89 18.22 4.94
C LYS A 40 -4.79 17.83 5.91
N LYS A 41 -5.07 17.91 7.21
CA LYS A 41 -4.11 17.55 8.26
C LYS A 41 -4.35 16.11 8.71
N PHE A 42 -3.29 15.34 8.80
CA PHE A 42 -3.30 13.98 9.33
C PHE A 42 -2.35 13.88 10.52
N ILE A 43 -2.76 13.10 11.51
CA ILE A 43 -1.90 12.69 12.63
C ILE A 43 -1.02 11.54 12.14
N VAL A 44 0.25 11.55 12.51
CA VAL A 44 1.20 10.44 12.27
C VAL A 44 1.74 9.97 13.61
N TYR A 45 1.52 8.70 13.93
CA TYR A 45 2.03 8.07 15.13
C TYR A 45 3.47 7.54 14.91
N PRO A 46 4.26 7.42 15.99
CA PRO A 46 5.47 6.60 16.00
C PRO A 46 5.19 5.19 15.47
N ASP A 47 6.23 4.57 14.90
CA ASP A 47 6.19 3.21 14.33
C ASP A 47 5.21 3.01 13.16
N VAL A 48 4.70 4.09 12.57
CA VAL A 48 3.87 4.06 11.36
C VAL A 48 4.66 4.65 10.19
N PHE A 49 4.48 4.04 9.01
CA PHE A 49 5.06 4.52 7.75
C PHE A 49 4.65 5.97 7.49
N SER A 50 5.65 6.85 7.43
CA SER A 50 5.43 8.29 7.48
C SER A 50 5.58 9.00 6.13
N GLN A 51 4.62 9.86 5.85
CA GLN A 51 4.61 10.73 4.67
C GLN A 51 5.61 11.89 4.74
N LYS A 52 6.27 12.09 5.89
CA LYS A 52 7.43 12.98 5.99
C LYS A 52 8.64 12.43 5.21
N TYR A 53 8.76 11.10 5.14
CA TYR A 53 9.91 10.41 4.54
C TYR A 53 9.59 9.76 3.20
N PHE A 54 8.31 9.46 2.95
CA PHE A 54 7.87 8.76 1.74
C PHE A 54 6.72 9.51 1.06
N THR A 55 6.89 9.83 -0.21
CA THR A 55 5.98 10.72 -0.97
C THR A 55 4.94 9.99 -1.81
N ASP A 56 5.02 8.66 -1.87
CA ASP A 56 4.16 7.80 -2.68
C ASP A 56 2.68 7.85 -2.30
N THR A 57 2.39 8.06 -1.01
CA THR A 57 1.01 8.18 -0.50
C THR A 57 0.23 9.31 -1.19
N GLU A 58 0.88 10.45 -1.46
CA GLU A 58 0.23 11.58 -2.14
C GLU A 58 -0.19 11.22 -3.56
N PHE A 59 0.67 10.52 -4.29
CA PHE A 59 0.40 10.03 -5.62
C PHE A 59 -0.83 9.12 -5.64
N PHE A 60 -0.87 8.09 -4.78
CA PHE A 60 -2.01 7.19 -4.74
C PHE A 60 -3.31 7.88 -4.31
N ALA A 61 -3.24 8.81 -3.35
CA ALA A 61 -4.40 9.58 -2.93
C ALA A 61 -5.00 10.46 -4.06
N LYS A 62 -4.16 10.96 -4.98
CA LYS A 62 -4.60 11.71 -6.17
C LYS A 62 -5.18 10.80 -7.26
N GLU A 63 -4.54 9.66 -7.51
CA GLU A 63 -4.86 8.81 -8.66
C GLU A 63 -6.03 7.85 -8.40
N ILE A 64 -6.20 7.36 -7.17
CA ILE A 64 -7.30 6.44 -6.86
C ILE A 64 -8.63 7.20 -6.87
N LYS A 65 -9.46 6.88 -7.87
CA LYS A 65 -10.81 7.44 -8.02
C LYS A 65 -11.84 6.50 -7.42
N VAL A 66 -12.61 6.98 -6.46
CA VAL A 66 -13.68 6.20 -5.80
C VAL A 66 -15.04 6.60 -6.38
N THR A 67 -15.84 5.61 -6.75
CA THR A 67 -17.21 5.84 -7.23
C THR A 67 -18.15 6.04 -6.04
N GLN A 68 -19.10 6.97 -6.18
CA GLN A 68 -20.13 7.20 -5.17
C GLN A 68 -20.85 5.88 -4.80
N GLY A 69 -20.89 5.56 -3.50
CA GLY A 69 -21.58 4.38 -3.00
C GLY A 69 -20.80 3.06 -3.11
N GLU A 70 -19.53 3.07 -3.51
CA GLU A 70 -18.71 1.86 -3.57
C GLU A 70 -18.25 1.38 -2.18
N LYS A 71 -17.99 0.08 -2.05
CA LYS A 71 -17.32 -0.56 -0.92
C LYS A 71 -15.83 -0.68 -1.25
N PHE A 72 -15.00 -0.01 -0.47
CA PHE A 72 -13.55 0.05 -0.66
C PHE A 72 -12.84 -0.76 0.44
N LEU A 73 -11.85 -1.56 0.07
CA LEU A 73 -10.94 -2.23 1.02
C LEU A 73 -9.52 -1.70 0.80
N GLU A 74 -8.88 -1.25 1.86
CA GLU A 74 -7.45 -0.94 1.91
C GLU A 74 -6.72 -1.97 2.77
N ILE A 75 -5.69 -2.59 2.22
CA ILE A 75 -4.70 -3.36 2.97
C ILE A 75 -3.51 -2.45 3.28
N GLY A 76 -2.98 -2.50 4.50
CA GLY A 76 -1.86 -1.67 4.96
C GLY A 76 -2.15 -0.17 4.92
N PRO A 77 -3.26 0.33 5.51
CA PRO A 77 -3.61 1.75 5.47
C PRO A 77 -2.59 2.67 6.16
N GLY A 78 -1.75 2.16 7.07
CA GLY A 78 -0.76 2.98 7.78
C GLY A 78 -1.43 4.11 8.58
N THR A 79 -1.22 5.35 8.13
CA THR A 79 -1.86 6.55 8.72
C THR A 79 -3.34 6.67 8.36
N GLY A 80 -3.83 5.93 7.36
CA GLY A 80 -5.22 5.93 6.93
C GLY A 80 -5.57 7.04 5.95
N ILE A 81 -4.57 7.71 5.36
CA ILE A 81 -4.77 8.82 4.42
C ILE A 81 -5.68 8.41 3.26
N ILE A 82 -5.37 7.30 2.59
CA ILE A 82 -6.12 6.85 1.41
C ILE A 82 -7.51 6.37 1.82
N SER A 83 -7.66 5.60 2.90
CA SER A 83 -8.95 5.25 3.50
C SER A 83 -9.84 6.47 3.79
N VAL A 84 -9.28 7.53 4.35
CA VAL A 84 -10.00 8.78 4.61
C VAL A 84 -10.42 9.45 3.31
N PHE A 85 -9.50 9.59 2.34
CA PHE A 85 -9.84 10.16 1.04
C PHE A 85 -10.89 9.34 0.30
N ALA A 86 -10.85 8.00 0.37
CA ALA A 86 -11.87 7.13 -0.21
C ALA A 86 -13.25 7.41 0.40
N ALA A 87 -13.35 7.55 1.72
CA ALA A 87 -14.60 7.89 2.39
C ALA A 87 -15.11 9.30 2.04
N LEU A 88 -14.20 10.27 1.90
CA LEU A 88 -14.51 11.65 1.49
C LEU A 88 -14.93 11.74 0.01
N GLN A 89 -14.38 10.89 -0.86
CA GLN A 89 -14.75 10.79 -2.27
C GLN A 89 -16.10 10.08 -2.49
N GLY A 90 -16.74 9.53 -1.45
CA GLY A 90 -18.09 8.99 -1.54
C GLY A 90 -18.22 7.48 -1.38
N ALA A 91 -17.16 6.76 -1.00
CA ALA A 91 -17.29 5.36 -0.60
C ALA A 91 -18.33 5.25 0.53
N LYS A 92 -19.30 4.36 0.39
CA LYS A 92 -20.31 4.13 1.45
C LYS A 92 -19.74 3.36 2.64
N ARG A 93 -18.74 2.53 2.39
CA ARG A 93 -18.04 1.73 3.39
C ARG A 93 -16.59 1.55 2.96
N VAL A 94 -15.67 1.92 3.85
CA VAL A 94 -14.25 1.66 3.74
C VAL A 94 -13.90 0.65 4.81
N VAL A 95 -13.23 -0.43 4.43
CA VAL A 95 -12.58 -1.35 5.37
C VAL A 95 -11.09 -1.17 5.22
N ALA A 96 -10.39 -1.07 6.34
CA ALA A 96 -8.95 -0.89 6.38
C ALA A 96 -8.34 -1.97 7.28
N ILE A 97 -7.33 -2.70 6.80
CA ILE A 97 -6.72 -3.81 7.55
C ILE A 97 -5.22 -3.61 7.61
N ASP A 98 -4.69 -3.52 8.81
CA ASP A 98 -3.24 -3.41 9.04
C ASP A 98 -2.78 -4.46 10.05
N ILE A 99 -1.57 -4.99 9.87
CA ILE A 99 -0.97 -5.90 10.84
C ILE A 99 -0.38 -5.13 12.04
N ASN A 100 0.00 -3.87 11.82
CA ASN A 100 0.61 -3.02 12.84
C ASN A 100 -0.47 -2.38 13.73
N PRO A 101 -0.50 -2.67 15.04
CA PRO A 101 -1.49 -2.08 15.94
C PRO A 101 -1.39 -0.55 16.04
N SER A 102 -0.21 0.04 15.86
CA SER A 102 -0.04 1.50 15.82
C SER A 102 -0.72 2.10 14.60
N ALA A 103 -0.58 1.48 13.42
CA ALA A 103 -1.27 1.89 12.19
C ALA A 103 -2.80 1.76 12.32
N VAL A 104 -3.29 0.70 12.96
CA VAL A 104 -4.73 0.54 13.25
C VAL A 104 -5.26 1.69 14.10
N LYS A 105 -4.56 2.08 15.17
CA LYS A 105 -4.93 3.23 16.00
C LYS A 105 -4.83 4.53 15.20
N ASN A 106 -3.78 4.69 14.40
CA ASN A 106 -3.53 5.89 13.61
C ASN A 106 -4.61 6.12 12.54
N THR A 107 -5.00 5.06 11.83
CA THR A 107 -6.09 5.10 10.84
C THR A 107 -7.41 5.49 11.51
N LYS A 108 -7.73 4.90 12.68
CA LYS A 108 -8.94 5.24 13.45
C LYS A 108 -8.99 6.70 13.88
N ILE A 109 -7.88 7.26 14.39
CA ILE A 109 -7.88 8.66 14.84
C ILE A 109 -8.01 9.62 13.65
N ASN A 110 -7.38 9.31 12.51
CA ASN A 110 -7.51 10.15 11.31
C ASN A 110 -8.90 10.08 10.68
N ALA A 111 -9.55 8.91 10.71
CA ALA A 111 -10.95 8.79 10.30
C ALA A 111 -11.89 9.64 11.19
N LYS A 112 -11.64 9.69 12.50
CA LYS A 112 -12.37 10.57 13.43
C LYS A 112 -12.10 12.04 13.16
N LEU A 113 -10.83 12.42 13.00
CA LEU A 113 -10.40 13.79 12.72
C LEU A 113 -11.11 14.40 11.50
N HIS A 114 -11.42 13.57 10.50
CA HIS A 114 -12.10 13.97 9.27
C HIS A 114 -13.61 13.68 9.25
N ALA A 115 -14.21 13.34 10.40
CA ALA A 115 -15.63 13.02 10.54
C ALA A 115 -16.14 11.87 9.64
N VAL A 116 -15.26 10.96 9.21
CA VAL A 116 -15.60 9.80 8.35
C VAL A 116 -15.54 8.46 9.08
N SER A 117 -15.34 8.46 10.40
CA SER A 117 -15.25 7.23 11.20
C SER A 117 -16.50 6.34 11.15
N HIS A 118 -17.66 6.90 10.79
CA HIS A 118 -18.89 6.13 10.58
C HIS A 118 -18.88 5.31 9.27
N ARG A 119 -17.97 5.61 8.33
CA ARG A 119 -17.77 4.89 7.06
C ARG A 119 -16.53 4.00 7.07
N VAL A 120 -15.54 4.31 7.90
CA VAL A 120 -14.23 3.62 7.94
C VAL A 120 -14.18 2.63 9.09
N LYS A 121 -14.18 1.34 8.78
CA LYS A 121 -14.00 0.25 9.74
C LYS A 121 -12.56 -0.29 9.66
N VAL A 122 -11.86 -0.29 10.78
CA VAL A 122 -10.43 -0.65 10.84
C VAL A 122 -10.22 -1.91 11.66
N TYR A 123 -9.54 -2.89 11.08
CA TYR A 123 -9.19 -4.15 11.71
C TYR A 123 -7.68 -4.31 11.85
N GLN A 124 -7.27 -4.99 12.92
CA GLN A 124 -5.92 -5.52 13.02
C GLN A 124 -5.90 -6.94 12.45
N GLY A 125 -5.00 -7.23 11.52
CA GLY A 125 -4.82 -8.59 11.01
C GLY A 125 -3.95 -8.69 9.79
N ASP A 126 -3.74 -9.93 9.35
CA ASP A 126 -2.88 -10.26 8.22
C ASP A 126 -3.70 -10.34 6.91
N VAL A 127 -3.58 -9.30 6.09
CA VAL A 127 -4.27 -9.15 4.79
C VAL A 127 -5.78 -9.33 4.94
N TYR A 128 -6.37 -10.43 4.47
CA TYR A 128 -7.82 -10.65 4.51
C TYR A 128 -8.30 -11.42 5.76
N ALA A 129 -7.39 -11.85 6.65
CA ALA A 129 -7.73 -12.73 7.77
C ALA A 129 -8.89 -12.27 8.67
N PRO A 130 -9.09 -10.96 8.93
CA PRO A 130 -10.24 -10.48 9.71
C PRO A 130 -11.59 -10.46 8.97
N LEU A 131 -11.61 -10.74 7.67
CA LEU A 131 -12.81 -10.65 6.84
C LEU A 131 -13.59 -11.96 6.84
N GLU A 132 -14.90 -11.83 6.70
CA GLU A 132 -15.75 -12.98 6.42
C GLU A 132 -15.83 -13.23 4.91
N ARG A 133 -16.22 -14.45 4.54
CA ARG A 133 -16.58 -14.78 3.15
C ARG A 133 -17.79 -14.01 2.63
N SER A 134 -18.48 -13.21 3.44
CA SER A 134 -19.56 -12.31 3.01
C SER A 134 -19.05 -10.91 2.65
N ASP A 135 -17.84 -10.53 3.11
CA ASP A 135 -17.24 -9.23 2.84
C ASP A 135 -16.72 -9.18 1.40
N ARG A 136 -17.46 -8.45 0.54
CA ARG A 136 -17.13 -8.20 -0.86
C ARG A 136 -17.03 -6.71 -1.17
N PHE A 137 -16.02 -6.35 -1.97
CA PHE A 137 -15.65 -4.97 -2.28
C PHE A 137 -15.70 -4.70 -3.79
N ASP A 138 -16.05 -3.45 -4.13
CA ASP A 138 -15.99 -2.96 -5.50
C ASP A 138 -14.53 -2.64 -5.89
N THR A 139 -13.77 -2.08 -4.94
CA THR A 139 -12.34 -1.81 -5.08
C THR A 139 -11.58 -2.41 -3.90
N ILE A 140 -10.53 -3.18 -4.17
CA ILE A 140 -9.52 -3.58 -3.19
C ILE A 140 -8.21 -2.91 -3.58
N PHE A 141 -7.56 -2.23 -2.64
CA PHE A 141 -6.29 -1.55 -2.87
C PHE A 141 -5.24 -1.95 -1.84
N TRP A 142 -4.00 -2.10 -2.31
CA TRP A 142 -2.83 -2.09 -1.45
C TRP A 142 -1.69 -1.35 -2.14
N ASN A 143 -1.11 -0.36 -1.47
CA ASN A 143 0.25 0.06 -1.76
C ASN A 143 1.21 -1.02 -1.24
N THR A 144 1.51 -2.01 -2.08
CA THR A 144 2.21 -3.21 -1.64
C THR A 144 3.62 -2.88 -1.14
N PRO A 145 4.15 -3.59 -0.12
CA PRO A 145 5.55 -3.55 0.26
C PRO A 145 6.44 -4.15 -0.84
N PHE A 146 6.64 -3.39 -1.91
CA PHE A 146 7.22 -3.85 -3.18
C PHE A 146 8.72 -4.16 -3.08
N GLY A 147 9.41 -3.81 -2.00
CA GLY A 147 10.82 -4.13 -1.78
C GLY A 147 11.03 -5.63 -1.63
N TYR A 148 11.62 -6.25 -2.65
CA TYR A 148 11.89 -7.70 -2.61
C TYR A 148 13.19 -7.99 -1.86
N ILE A 149 13.10 -8.81 -0.81
CA ILE A 149 14.24 -9.32 -0.06
C ILE A 149 14.12 -10.83 0.15
N LYS A 150 15.25 -11.49 0.45
CA LYS A 150 15.28 -12.94 0.73
C LYS A 150 15.26 -13.27 2.22
N HIS A 151 15.75 -12.37 3.08
CA HIS A 151 15.73 -12.57 4.53
C HIS A 151 14.36 -12.19 5.10
N SER A 152 13.91 -12.91 6.12
CA SER A 152 12.61 -12.73 6.75
C SER A 152 12.66 -12.00 8.10
N ASN A 153 13.85 -11.82 8.68
CA ASN A 153 14.01 -11.07 9.92
C ASN A 153 14.05 -9.57 9.61
N ILE A 154 12.87 -8.95 9.64
CA ILE A 154 12.67 -7.51 9.45
C ILE A 154 11.69 -6.98 10.49
N SER A 155 11.90 -5.72 10.90
CA SER A 155 11.05 -5.00 11.85
C SER A 155 9.63 -4.77 11.31
N MET A 156 8.71 -4.37 12.18
CA MET A 156 7.34 -4.04 11.78
C MET A 156 7.28 -2.88 10.79
N LEU A 157 8.11 -1.86 10.97
CA LEU A 157 8.16 -0.71 10.07
C LEU A 157 8.78 -1.07 8.71
N GLU A 158 9.82 -1.91 8.69
CA GLU A 158 10.38 -2.43 7.43
C GLU A 158 9.34 -3.22 6.62
N ARG A 159 8.39 -3.90 7.26
CA ARG A 159 7.29 -4.61 6.56
C ARG A 159 6.34 -3.69 5.79
N ALA A 160 6.35 -2.37 6.05
CA ALA A 160 5.63 -1.41 5.24
C ALA A 160 6.25 -1.23 3.84
N VAL A 161 7.51 -1.64 3.66
CA VAL A 161 8.27 -1.43 2.42
C VAL A 161 8.78 -2.74 1.82
N PHE A 162 9.13 -3.71 2.65
CA PHE A 162 9.76 -4.97 2.25
C PHE A 162 8.86 -6.17 2.51
N ASP A 163 8.77 -7.05 1.51
CA ASP A 163 8.04 -8.31 1.59
C ASP A 163 8.96 -9.47 1.20
N PRO A 164 9.48 -10.22 2.18
CA PRO A 164 10.34 -11.37 1.94
C PRO A 164 9.69 -12.36 0.98
N HIS A 165 10.35 -12.60 -0.16
CA HIS A 165 9.85 -13.46 -1.23
C HIS A 165 8.45 -13.12 -1.75
N TYR A 166 7.95 -11.91 -1.53
CA TYR A 166 6.57 -11.52 -1.86
C TYR A 166 5.50 -12.41 -1.21
N LYS A 167 5.75 -12.91 0.01
CA LYS A 167 4.82 -13.79 0.72
C LYS A 167 3.46 -13.11 0.95
N SER A 168 3.48 -11.86 1.41
CA SER A 168 2.27 -11.12 1.75
C SER A 168 1.54 -10.65 0.49
N THR A 169 2.30 -10.23 -0.52
CA THR A 169 1.81 -9.87 -1.85
C THR A 169 1.15 -11.05 -2.54
N LYS A 170 1.72 -12.26 -2.42
CA LYS A 170 1.11 -13.51 -2.92
C LYS A 170 -0.25 -13.74 -2.26
N LYS A 171 -0.32 -13.68 -0.93
CA LYS A 171 -1.57 -13.81 -0.18
C LYS A 171 -2.61 -12.78 -0.64
N PHE A 172 -2.21 -11.52 -0.75
CA PHE A 172 -3.05 -10.43 -1.25
C PHE A 172 -3.65 -10.71 -2.63
N VAL A 173 -2.85 -11.23 -3.56
CA VAL A 173 -3.30 -11.53 -4.92
C VAL A 173 -4.17 -12.79 -4.98
N GLU A 174 -3.77 -13.89 -4.33
CA GLU A 174 -4.47 -15.17 -4.43
C GLU A 174 -5.85 -15.16 -3.77
N GLU A 175 -5.98 -14.48 -2.63
CA GLU A 175 -7.24 -14.38 -1.86
C GLU A 175 -8.15 -13.25 -2.37
N ALA A 176 -7.66 -12.31 -3.20
CA ALA A 176 -8.45 -11.17 -3.70
C ALA A 176 -9.75 -11.60 -4.41
N LYS A 177 -9.72 -12.69 -5.19
CA LYS A 177 -10.90 -13.21 -5.90
C LYS A 177 -12.03 -13.61 -4.95
N GLU A 178 -11.71 -13.96 -3.71
CA GLU A 178 -12.68 -14.31 -2.69
C GLU A 178 -13.32 -13.06 -2.07
N HIS A 179 -12.78 -11.86 -2.29
CA HIS A 179 -13.29 -10.63 -1.69
C HIS A 179 -13.69 -9.57 -2.73
N LEU A 180 -13.46 -9.81 -4.01
CA LEU A 180 -13.95 -8.96 -5.10
C LEU A 180 -15.41 -9.26 -5.43
N LYS A 181 -16.20 -8.21 -5.60
CA LYS A 181 -17.52 -8.33 -6.26
C LYS A 181 -17.34 -8.64 -7.75
N LYS A 182 -18.45 -9.04 -8.40
CA LYS A 182 -18.54 -9.07 -9.86
C LYS A 182 -18.16 -7.68 -10.41
N ASN A 183 -17.26 -7.66 -11.40
CA ASN A 183 -16.70 -6.45 -12.00
C ASN A 183 -15.88 -5.55 -11.04
N GLY A 184 -15.56 -6.03 -9.84
CA GLY A 184 -14.66 -5.35 -8.94
C GLY A 184 -13.24 -5.28 -9.51
N ARG A 185 -12.43 -4.39 -8.96
CA ARG A 185 -11.04 -4.17 -9.38
C ARG A 185 -10.06 -4.32 -8.22
N LEU A 186 -8.90 -4.90 -8.54
CA LEU A 186 -7.76 -4.94 -7.65
C LEU A 186 -6.79 -3.84 -8.07
N LEU A 187 -6.56 -2.87 -7.19
CA LEU A 187 -5.61 -1.78 -7.38
C LEU A 187 -4.33 -2.08 -6.60
N ILE A 188 -3.18 -1.88 -7.25
CA ILE A 188 -1.88 -2.30 -6.73
C ILE A 188 -0.90 -1.15 -6.89
N GLY A 189 -0.51 -0.55 -5.76
CA GLY A 189 0.64 0.34 -5.70
C GLY A 189 1.93 -0.49 -5.74
N PHE A 190 2.84 -0.14 -6.63
CA PHE A 190 4.09 -0.87 -6.85
C PHE A 190 5.22 0.08 -7.26
N SER A 191 6.47 -0.39 -7.11
CA SER A 191 7.65 0.26 -7.66
C SER A 191 8.48 -0.71 -8.47
N THR A 192 8.63 -0.48 -9.77
CA THR A 192 9.59 -1.23 -10.60
C THR A 192 11.05 -0.92 -10.29
N THR A 193 11.33 0.18 -9.58
CA THR A 193 12.69 0.52 -9.12
C THR A 193 13.13 -0.45 -8.01
N LEU A 194 12.28 -0.65 -6.99
CA LEU A 194 12.58 -1.50 -5.83
C LEU A 194 12.11 -2.94 -5.99
N GLY A 195 11.01 -3.14 -6.73
CA GLY A 195 10.33 -4.43 -6.85
C GLY A 195 10.62 -5.20 -8.13
N HIS A 196 10.20 -6.47 -8.15
CA HIS A 196 10.31 -7.37 -9.29
C HIS A 196 8.94 -7.55 -9.93
N PHE A 197 8.61 -6.67 -10.88
CA PHE A 197 7.30 -6.69 -11.54
C PHE A 197 7.00 -8.02 -12.26
N SER A 198 8.03 -8.72 -12.75
CA SER A 198 7.86 -10.05 -13.35
C SER A 198 7.32 -11.09 -12.37
N ILE A 199 7.65 -10.99 -11.08
CA ILE A 199 7.11 -11.88 -10.04
C ILE A 199 5.67 -11.50 -9.73
N LEU A 200 5.37 -10.21 -9.53
CA LEU A 200 3.99 -9.72 -9.32
C LEU A 200 3.08 -10.14 -10.48
N LYS A 201 3.53 -9.96 -11.73
CA LYS A 201 2.77 -10.34 -12.92
C LYS A 201 2.48 -11.84 -12.95
N LYS A 202 3.44 -12.69 -12.59
CA LYS A 202 3.23 -14.15 -12.47
C LYS A 202 2.17 -14.47 -11.41
N LEU A 203 2.24 -13.86 -10.23
CA LEU A 203 1.24 -14.06 -9.17
C LEU A 203 -0.18 -13.69 -9.65
N LEU A 204 -0.32 -12.54 -10.31
CA LEU A 204 -1.61 -12.08 -10.85
C LEU A 204 -2.19 -13.04 -11.89
N VAL A 205 -1.36 -13.49 -12.84
CA VAL A 205 -1.77 -14.45 -13.87
C VAL A 205 -2.15 -15.80 -13.25
N SER A 206 -1.37 -16.30 -12.29
CA SER A 206 -1.68 -17.55 -11.57
C SER A 206 -2.98 -17.45 -10.75
N ALA A 207 -3.35 -16.26 -10.30
CA ALA A 207 -4.63 -15.98 -9.63
C ALA A 207 -5.80 -15.68 -10.61
N ASN A 208 -5.60 -15.91 -11.92
CA ASN A 208 -6.57 -15.70 -13.00
C ASN A 208 -6.95 -14.23 -13.27
N PHE A 209 -6.14 -13.26 -12.88
CA PHE A 209 -6.32 -11.89 -13.36
C PHE A 209 -5.90 -11.79 -14.83
N LYS A 210 -6.87 -11.52 -15.71
CA LYS A 210 -6.69 -11.51 -17.17
C LYS A 210 -6.26 -10.15 -17.70
N ILE A 211 -6.71 -9.09 -17.05
CA ILE A 211 -6.36 -7.71 -17.42
C ILE A 211 -5.43 -7.18 -16.35
N ILE A 212 -4.28 -6.67 -16.77
CA ILE A 212 -3.32 -5.97 -15.91
C ILE A 212 -2.94 -4.69 -16.64
N LYS A 213 -3.42 -3.54 -16.15
CA LYS A 213 -3.25 -2.24 -16.80
C LYS A 213 -2.49 -1.29 -15.88
N LEU A 214 -1.50 -0.57 -16.42
CA LEU A 214 -0.94 0.59 -15.74
C LEU A 214 -1.93 1.75 -15.85
N ILE A 215 -2.39 2.26 -14.70
CA ILE A 215 -3.36 3.37 -14.64
C ILE A 215 -2.64 4.71 -14.60
N ALA A 216 -1.61 4.81 -13.76
CA ALA A 216 -0.82 6.01 -13.59
C ALA A 216 0.59 5.64 -13.11
N GLU A 217 1.56 6.52 -13.36
CA GLU A 217 2.89 6.43 -12.78
C GLU A 217 3.47 7.82 -12.47
N THR A 218 4.38 7.86 -11.50
CA THR A 218 5.16 9.04 -11.14
C THR A 218 6.57 8.65 -10.71
N ARG A 219 7.41 9.64 -10.41
CA ARG A 219 8.75 9.47 -9.85
C ARG A 219 8.95 10.37 -8.64
N SER A 220 9.70 9.90 -7.63
CA SER A 220 10.13 10.75 -6.52
C SER A 220 11.10 11.84 -6.99
N PHE A 221 11.13 12.95 -6.26
CA PHE A 221 11.98 14.12 -6.55
C PHE A 221 13.27 14.07 -5.72
N GLU A 222 14.11 13.07 -5.96
CA GLU A 222 15.38 12.84 -5.24
C GLU A 222 16.53 12.61 -6.22
N THR A 223 17.78 12.63 -5.73
CA THR A 223 18.98 12.38 -6.56
C THR A 223 18.92 11.05 -7.31
N HIS A 224 18.22 10.06 -6.75
CA HIS A 224 17.94 8.77 -7.37
C HIS A 224 16.42 8.51 -7.35
N PRO A 225 15.68 8.91 -8.40
CA PRO A 225 14.23 8.83 -8.42
C PRO A 225 13.70 7.40 -8.34
N VAL A 226 12.75 7.18 -7.42
CA VAL A 226 11.98 5.94 -7.30
C VAL A 226 10.71 6.06 -8.13
N LYS A 227 10.41 5.08 -8.99
CA LYS A 227 9.14 5.03 -9.73
C LYS A 227 8.03 4.52 -8.81
N PHE A 228 6.87 5.14 -8.85
CA PHE A 228 5.64 4.65 -8.24
C PHE A 228 4.59 4.46 -9.32
N GLN A 229 3.91 3.32 -9.28
CA GLN A 229 3.00 2.88 -10.33
C GLN A 229 1.72 2.35 -9.68
N LEU A 230 0.58 2.77 -10.23
CA LEU A 230 -0.73 2.24 -9.87
C LEU A 230 -1.19 1.30 -10.97
N TYR A 231 -1.30 0.02 -10.66
CA TYR A 231 -1.85 -1.00 -11.57
C TYR A 231 -3.29 -1.34 -11.21
N GLU A 232 -4.10 -1.63 -12.22
CA GLU A 232 -5.42 -2.23 -12.08
C GLU A 232 -5.39 -3.65 -12.64
N ALA A 233 -5.89 -4.61 -11.86
CA ALA A 233 -6.09 -5.99 -12.27
C ALA A 233 -7.57 -6.40 -12.17
N LYS A 234 -8.05 -7.15 -13.18
CA LYS A 234 -9.41 -7.71 -13.25
C LYS A 234 -9.40 -9.19 -13.64
N LEU A 235 -10.35 -9.96 -13.08
CA LEU A 235 -10.62 -11.38 -13.35
C LEU A 235 -11.22 -11.62 -14.75
#